data_AF-A0A415E7H7-F1
#
_entry.id   AF-A0A415E7H7-F1
#
_cell.length_a   1.000
_cell.length_b   1.000
_cell.length_c   1.000
_cell.angle_alpha   90.00
_cell.angle_beta   90.00
_cell.angle_gamma   90.00
#
_symmetry.space_group_name_H-M   'P 1'
#
loop_
_entity.id
_entity.type
_entity.pdbx_description
1 polymer ?
#
loop_
_entity_poly.entity_id
_entity_poly.type
_entity_poly.pdbx_seq_one_letter_code
_entity_poly.pdbx_strand_id
1 'polypeptide(L)'
;MKINWNLEAYFPVGMPWQQDSKLILFGYVASSVWSLYCPVQIYQSYQDLFDSGKLIPEVMMADFIQLADNAFLGFGALILAMILLAIANYRYHFKGSKSVYLMRRLPQKYEMLKRCLSVPAAVILLTLATAFLLLMTYYWIYCAVTPKQCLAPGQWQKLMGGIFL
;
A
#
# COMPACT_ATOMS: atom_id res chain seq x y z
N MET A 1 18.30 28.23 -5.36
CA MET A 1 16.95 27.84 -5.85
C MET A 1 16.21 27.17 -4.69
N LYS A 2 15.43 27.95 -3.92
CA LYS A 2 14.58 27.39 -2.85
C LYS A 2 13.32 26.85 -3.52
N ILE A 3 13.19 25.53 -3.58
CA ILE A 3 11.95 24.88 -4.02
C ILE A 3 10.92 25.16 -2.92
N ASN A 4 10.10 26.19 -3.11
CA ASN A 4 8.99 26.47 -2.22
C ASN A 4 7.87 25.48 -2.53
N TRP A 5 7.84 24.38 -1.78
CA TRP A 5 6.76 23.41 -1.77
C TRP A 5 5.51 24.03 -1.12
N ASN A 6 4.85 24.96 -1.81
CA ASN A 6 3.51 25.43 -1.43
C ASN A 6 2.49 24.33 -1.74
N LEU A 7 2.52 23.29 -0.91
CA LEU A 7 1.62 22.14 -0.94
C LEU A 7 0.16 22.61 -0.90
N GLU A 8 -0.12 23.72 -0.21
CA GLU A 8 -1.44 24.36 -0.07
C GLU A 8 -2.16 24.63 -1.41
N ALA A 9 -1.41 24.85 -2.51
CA ALA A 9 -2.00 25.09 -3.82
C ALA A 9 -2.73 23.88 -4.42
N TYR A 10 -2.37 22.67 -3.98
CA TYR A 10 -2.97 21.42 -4.46
C TYR A 10 -4.22 21.00 -3.66
N PHE A 11 -4.53 21.67 -2.55
CA PHE A 11 -5.64 21.29 -1.67
C PHE A 11 -6.87 22.20 -1.82
N PRO A 12 -8.09 21.67 -1.62
CA PRO A 12 -9.29 22.49 -1.56
C PRO A 12 -9.29 23.34 -0.28
N VAL A 13 -9.64 24.62 -0.42
CA VAL A 13 -9.68 25.60 0.67
C VAL A 13 -10.83 25.23 1.64
N GLY A 14 -10.51 24.99 2.92
CA GLY A 14 -11.49 24.77 4.00
C GLY A 14 -11.57 23.35 4.59
N MET A 15 -10.72 22.41 4.16
CA MET A 15 -10.62 21.07 4.77
C MET A 15 -9.55 21.07 5.89
N PRO A 16 -9.78 20.47 7.07
CA PRO A 16 -8.80 20.40 8.17
C PRO A 16 -7.65 19.43 7.85
N TRP A 17 -6.80 19.82 6.90
CA TRP A 17 -5.70 19.02 6.33
C TRP A 17 -4.71 18.46 7.37
N GLN A 18 -4.45 19.19 8.45
CA GLN A 18 -3.47 18.76 9.45
C GLN A 18 -3.91 17.52 10.25
N GLN A 19 -5.21 17.25 10.34
CA GLN A 19 -5.74 16.05 11.00
C GLN A 19 -5.75 14.86 10.03
N ASP A 20 -6.23 15.05 8.81
CA ASP A 20 -6.30 13.99 7.80
C ASP A 20 -4.91 13.51 7.37
N SER A 21 -3.95 14.42 7.21
CA SER A 21 -2.56 14.06 6.85
C SER A 21 -1.85 13.22 7.91
N LYS A 22 -2.04 13.53 9.20
CA LYS A 22 -1.48 12.74 10.31
C LYS A 22 -2.10 11.34 10.37
N LEU A 23 -3.40 11.23 10.11
CA LEU A 23 -4.10 9.96 10.11
C LEU A 23 -3.68 9.09 8.92
N ILE A 24 -3.54 9.68 7.73
CA ILE A 24 -3.01 8.99 6.53
C ILE A 24 -1.58 8.53 6.79
N LEU A 25 -0.73 9.40 7.34
CA LEU A 25 0.65 9.05 7.68
C LEU A 25 0.70 7.92 8.72
N PHE A 26 -0.12 7.98 9.76
CA PHE A 26 -0.21 6.94 10.77
C PHE A 26 -0.66 5.60 10.17
N GLY A 27 -1.70 5.59 9.33
CA GLY A 27 -2.15 4.40 8.62
C GLY A 27 -1.08 3.82 7.70
N TYR A 28 -0.32 4.68 7.03
CA TYR A 28 0.79 4.29 6.16
C TYR A 28 1.94 3.64 6.94
N VAL A 29 2.35 4.26 8.06
CA VAL A 29 3.38 3.70 8.96
C VAL A 29 2.91 2.39 9.57
N ALA A 30 1.69 2.34 10.09
CA ALA A 30 1.11 1.13 10.65
C ALA A 30 1.08 -0.03 9.62
N SER A 31 0.71 0.26 8.38
CA SER A 31 0.71 -0.73 7.28
C SER A 31 2.14 -1.20 6.95
N SER A 32 3.11 -0.28 6.93
CA SER A 32 4.52 -0.60 6.67
C SER A 32 5.15 -1.40 7.82
N VAL A 33 4.73 -1.16 9.06
CA VAL A 33 5.17 -1.96 10.22
C VAL A 33 4.52 -3.35 10.16
N TRP A 34 3.23 -3.42 9.82
CA TRP A 34 2.53 -4.69 9.64
C TRP A 34 3.17 -5.57 8.56
N SER A 35 3.68 -4.97 7.48
CA SER A 35 4.34 -5.72 6.41
C SER A 35 5.64 -6.42 6.85
N LEU A 36 6.26 -5.99 7.96
CA LEU A 36 7.40 -6.69 8.57
C LEU A 36 7.04 -8.09 9.08
N TYR A 37 5.75 -8.43 9.14
CA TYR A 37 5.29 -9.80 9.38
C TYR A 37 5.86 -10.80 8.36
N CYS A 38 5.95 -10.42 7.08
CA CYS A 38 6.45 -11.29 6.01
C CYS A 38 7.91 -11.76 6.21
N PRO A 39 8.91 -10.87 6.41
CA PRO A 39 10.29 -11.31 6.64
C PRO A 39 10.45 -12.10 7.94
N VAL A 40 9.65 -11.82 8.98
CA VAL A 40 9.63 -12.63 10.20
C VAL A 40 9.16 -14.06 9.90
N GLN A 41 8.11 -14.20 9.10
CA GLN A 41 7.58 -15.50 8.70
C GLN A 41 8.55 -16.27 7.80
N ILE A 42 9.20 -15.59 6.84
CA ILE A 42 10.27 -16.17 6.01
C ILE A 42 11.40 -16.69 6.89
N TYR A 43 11.80 -15.92 7.92
CA TYR A 43 12.86 -16.32 8.84
C TYR A 43 12.48 -17.56 9.67
N GLN A 44 11.24 -17.62 10.17
CA GLN A 44 10.74 -18.78 10.90
C GLN A 44 10.73 -20.03 10.02
N SER A 45 10.14 -19.94 8.82
CA SER A 45 10.12 -21.07 7.88
C SER A 45 11.51 -21.47 7.39
N TYR A 46 12.46 -20.54 7.37
CA TYR A 46 13.86 -20.86 7.08
C TYR A 46 14.51 -21.63 8.23
N GLN A 47 14.24 -21.29 9.49
CA GLN A 47 14.76 -22.03 10.64
C GLN A 47 14.25 -23.47 10.68
N ASP A 48 13.00 -23.70 10.28
CA ASP A 48 12.40 -25.04 10.20
C ASP A 48 13.12 -25.97 9.20
N LEU A 49 13.92 -25.41 8.27
CA LEU A 49 14.74 -26.19 7.33
C LEU A 49 16.00 -26.77 7.98
N PHE A 50 16.38 -26.31 9.17
CA PHE A 50 17.59 -26.74 9.86
C PHE A 50 17.24 -27.52 11.13
N ASP A 51 17.65 -28.79 11.18
CA ASP A 51 17.72 -29.53 12.43
C ASP A 51 19.19 -29.64 12.86
N SER A 52 19.49 -29.19 14.08
CA SER A 52 20.82 -29.31 14.70
C SER A 52 21.96 -28.75 13.82
N GLY A 53 21.68 -27.72 13.02
CA GLY A 53 22.63 -27.06 12.12
C GLY A 53 22.83 -27.75 10.77
N LYS A 54 22.09 -28.82 10.47
CA LYS A 54 22.10 -29.51 9.17
C LYS A 54 20.80 -29.25 8.43
N LEU A 55 20.94 -29.06 7.11
CA LEU A 55 19.80 -28.88 6.23
C LEU A 55 19.02 -30.20 6.11
N ILE A 56 17.70 -30.16 6.26
CA ILE A 56 16.82 -31.32 6.05
C ILE A 56 16.37 -31.30 4.58
N PRO A 57 16.90 -32.17 3.70
CA PRO A 57 16.63 -32.10 2.26
C PRO A 57 15.19 -32.50 1.88
N GLU A 58 14.46 -33.13 2.79
CA GLU A 58 13.09 -33.58 2.58
C GLU A 58 12.04 -32.49 2.88
N VAL A 59 12.44 -31.43 3.60
CA VAL A 59 11.55 -30.31 3.95
C VAL A 59 11.63 -29.24 2.87
N MET A 60 10.46 -28.94 2.29
CA MET A 60 10.29 -27.87 1.32
C MET A 60 9.89 -26.57 2.04
N MET A 61 10.42 -25.45 1.56
CA MET A 61 10.03 -24.14 2.06
C MET A 61 8.58 -23.85 1.68
N ALA A 62 7.82 -23.23 2.59
CA ALA A 62 6.46 -22.79 2.33
C ALA A 62 6.41 -21.85 1.11
N ASP A 63 5.30 -21.90 0.37
CA ASP A 63 5.08 -21.05 -0.80
C ASP A 63 5.08 -19.58 -0.39
N PHE A 64 5.73 -18.74 -1.19
CA PHE A 64 5.86 -17.31 -0.88
C PHE A 64 4.50 -16.61 -0.68
N ILE A 65 3.46 -17.02 -1.41
CA ILE A 65 2.12 -16.44 -1.29
C ILE A 65 1.53 -16.69 0.10
N GLN A 66 1.73 -17.88 0.65
CA GLN A 66 1.24 -18.21 1.99
C GLN A 66 1.96 -17.39 3.06
N LEU A 67 3.23 -17.05 2.82
CA LEU A 67 4.04 -16.18 3.67
C LEU A 67 3.71 -14.68 3.48
N ALA A 68 3.10 -14.32 2.36
CA ALA A 68 2.77 -12.93 2.00
C ALA A 68 1.30 -12.55 2.26
N ASP A 69 0.41 -13.54 2.40
CA ASP A 69 -1.06 -13.38 2.44
C ASP A 69 -1.52 -12.31 3.45
N ASN A 70 -1.02 -12.37 4.68
CA ASN A 70 -1.39 -11.43 5.73
C ASN A 70 -0.57 -10.13 5.74
N ALA A 71 0.56 -10.09 5.04
CA ALA A 71 1.50 -8.97 5.13
C ALA A 71 0.99 -7.71 4.42
N PHE A 72 0.18 -7.88 3.37
CA PHE A 72 -0.32 -6.77 2.55
C PHE A 72 -1.74 -6.31 2.90
N LEU A 73 -2.42 -6.97 3.84
CA LEU A 73 -3.75 -6.58 4.30
C LEU A 73 -3.82 -5.13 4.78
N GLY A 74 -2.78 -4.64 5.47
CA GLY A 74 -2.70 -3.24 5.91
C GLY A 74 -2.76 -2.25 4.76
N PHE A 75 -2.00 -2.50 3.68
CA PHE A 75 -2.04 -1.67 2.48
C PHE A 75 -3.39 -1.73 1.77
N GLY A 76 -4.01 -2.92 1.68
CA GLY A 76 -5.35 -3.09 1.14
C GLY A 76 -6.40 -2.28 1.91
N ALA A 77 -6.35 -2.33 3.24
CA ALA A 77 -7.24 -1.56 4.12
C ALA A 77 -7.05 -0.05 3.94
N LEU A 78 -5.81 0.42 3.80
CA LEU A 78 -5.49 1.84 3.56
C LEU A 78 -6.05 2.30 2.21
N ILE A 79 -5.84 1.53 1.14
CA ILE A 79 -6.38 1.84 -0.20
C ILE A 79 -7.91 1.92 -0.15
N LEU A 80 -8.57 0.96 0.51
CA LEU A 80 -10.03 0.95 0.67
C LEU A 80 -10.50 2.19 1.45
N ALA A 81 -9.82 2.56 2.54
CA ALA A 81 -10.12 3.77 3.30
C ALA A 81 -9.98 5.04 2.44
N MET A 82 -8.96 5.13 1.58
CA MET A 82 -8.79 6.26 0.66
C MET A 82 -9.87 6.32 -0.43
N ILE A 83 -10.31 5.17 -0.94
CA ILE A 83 -11.44 5.09 -1.88
C ILE A 83 -12.72 5.58 -1.20
N LEU A 84 -13.00 5.14 0.03
CA LEU A 84 -14.16 5.61 0.79
C LEU A 84 -14.10 7.11 1.06
N LEU A 85 -12.92 7.64 1.41
CA LEU A 85 -12.71 9.07 1.60
C LEU A 85 -12.95 9.86 0.30
N ALA A 86 -12.46 9.34 -0.83
CA ALA A 86 -12.71 9.92 -2.15
C ALA A 86 -14.21 9.97 -2.49
N ILE A 87 -14.95 8.88 -2.21
CA ILE A 87 -16.41 8.82 -2.41
C ILE A 87 -17.14 9.77 -1.45
N ALA A 88 -16.74 9.83 -0.18
CA ALA A 88 -17.35 10.72 0.81
C ALA A 88 -17.17 12.19 0.40
N ASN A 89 -15.96 12.57 -0.03
CA ASN A 89 -15.66 13.89 -0.56
C ASN A 89 -16.49 14.20 -1.81
N TYR A 90 -16.61 13.25 -2.73
CA TYR A 90 -17.45 13.39 -3.92
C TYR A 90 -18.92 13.66 -3.55
N ARG A 91 -19.49 12.88 -2.61
CA ARG A 91 -20.90 13.02 -2.18
C ARG A 91 -21.14 14.31 -1.40
N TYR A 92 -20.20 14.71 -0.53
CA TYR A 92 -20.29 15.95 0.25
C TYR A 92 -20.35 17.18 -0.67
N HIS A 93 -19.60 17.18 -1.77
CA HIS A 93 -19.65 18.25 -2.75
C HIS A 93 -20.94 18.28 -3.58
N PHE A 94 -21.46 17.13 -3.99
CA PHE A 94 -22.73 17.06 -4.75
C PHE A 94 -23.96 17.44 -3.91
N LYS A 95 -23.92 17.25 -2.59
CA LYS A 95 -25.04 17.57 -1.68
C LYS A 95 -25.16 19.06 -1.28
N GLY A 96 -24.42 19.96 -1.92
CA GLY A 96 -24.66 21.41 -1.78
C GLY A 96 -23.99 22.03 -0.56
N SER A 97 -22.67 21.89 -0.43
CA SER A 97 -21.90 22.74 0.49
C SER A 97 -22.04 24.23 0.09
N LYS A 98 -22.08 25.15 1.07
CA LYS A 98 -22.07 26.61 0.84
C LYS A 98 -20.91 27.09 -0.05
N SER A 99 -19.87 26.27 -0.25
CA SER A 99 -18.79 26.51 -1.22
C SER A 99 -19.25 26.47 -2.68
N VAL A 100 -20.39 25.85 -3.02
CA VAL A 100 -20.99 25.85 -4.36
C VAL A 100 -21.26 27.27 -4.85
N TYR A 101 -21.63 28.20 -3.96
CA TYR A 101 -21.87 29.60 -4.32
C TYR A 101 -20.58 30.37 -4.64
N LEU A 102 -19.47 30.07 -3.96
CA LEU A 102 -18.15 30.66 -4.24
C LEU A 102 -17.53 30.03 -5.50
N MET A 103 -17.72 28.72 -5.71
CA MET A 103 -17.20 27.97 -6.85
C MET A 103 -17.92 28.23 -8.17
N ARG A 104 -19.19 28.67 -8.14
CA ARG A 104 -19.95 29.01 -9.36
C ARG A 104 -19.31 30.15 -10.18
N ARG A 105 -18.37 30.93 -9.60
CA ARG A 105 -17.60 31.99 -10.27
C ARG A 105 -16.28 31.52 -10.92
N LEU A 106 -15.80 30.31 -10.61
CA LEU A 106 -14.61 29.77 -11.27
C LEU A 106 -14.99 29.24 -12.67
N PRO A 107 -14.26 29.61 -13.73
CA PRO A 107 -14.62 29.28 -15.12
C PRO A 107 -14.61 27.77 -15.42
N GLN A 108 -13.95 26.96 -14.57
CA GLN A 108 -13.91 25.50 -14.72
C GLN A 108 -14.50 24.77 -13.50
N LYS A 109 -15.68 24.17 -13.71
CA LYS A 109 -16.44 23.40 -12.71
C LYS A 109 -15.70 22.15 -12.20
N TYR A 110 -14.66 21.70 -12.90
CA TYR A 110 -13.96 20.44 -12.65
C TYR A 110 -12.62 20.59 -11.91
N GLU A 111 -12.05 21.80 -11.79
CA GLU A 111 -10.74 21.98 -11.13
C GLU A 111 -10.78 21.63 -9.63
N MET A 112 -11.88 21.97 -8.97
CA MET A 112 -12.11 21.64 -7.56
C MET A 112 -12.23 20.13 -7.33
N LEU A 113 -12.86 19.43 -8.27
CA LEU A 113 -13.00 17.97 -8.26
C LEU A 113 -11.65 17.30 -8.50
N LYS A 114 -10.85 17.83 -9.44
CA LYS A 114 -9.48 17.37 -9.67
C LYS A 114 -8.61 17.53 -8.42
N ARG A 115 -8.72 18.64 -7.69
CA ARG A 115 -7.95 18.89 -6.45
C ARG A 115 -8.41 18.02 -5.27
N CYS A 116 -9.70 17.74 -5.16
CA CYS A 116 -10.23 16.91 -4.07
C CYS A 116 -9.96 15.40 -4.29
N LEU A 117 -9.87 14.98 -5.56
CA LEU A 117 -9.55 13.60 -5.94
C LEU A 117 -8.05 13.35 -6.11
N SER A 118 -7.26 14.38 -6.42
CA SER A 118 -5.80 14.24 -6.62
C SER A 118 -5.08 13.74 -5.38
N VAL A 119 -5.55 14.12 -4.18
CA VAL A 119 -4.91 13.74 -2.92
C VAL A 119 -5.16 12.26 -2.61
N PRO A 120 -6.43 11.76 -2.55
CA PRO A 120 -6.66 10.32 -2.41
C PRO A 120 -5.99 9.50 -3.51
N ALA A 121 -6.05 9.97 -4.77
CA ALA A 121 -5.41 9.27 -5.89
C ALA A 121 -3.88 9.20 -5.74
N ALA A 122 -3.23 10.30 -5.32
CA ALA A 122 -1.79 10.31 -5.09
C ALA A 122 -1.38 9.38 -3.94
N VAL A 123 -2.16 9.34 -2.86
CA VAL A 123 -1.91 8.42 -1.73
C VAL A 123 -2.11 6.96 -2.16
N ILE A 124 -3.15 6.65 -2.94
CA ILE A 124 -3.38 5.31 -3.49
C ILE A 124 -2.21 4.89 -4.39
N LEU A 125 -1.76 5.77 -5.29
CA LEU A 125 -0.61 5.47 -6.16
C LEU A 125 0.68 5.26 -5.36
N LEU A 126 0.92 6.09 -4.34
CA LEU A 126 2.09 5.95 -3.47
C LEU A 126 2.06 4.62 -2.71
N THR A 127 0.91 4.27 -2.12
CA THR A 127 0.73 3.02 -1.37
C THR A 127 0.84 1.78 -2.24
N LEU A 128 0.32 1.83 -3.47
CA LEU A 128 0.46 0.74 -4.43
C LEU A 128 1.92 0.58 -4.86
N ALA A 129 2.61 1.68 -5.17
CA ALA A 129 4.02 1.66 -5.52
C ALA A 129 4.89 1.08 -4.39
N THR A 130 4.60 1.43 -3.14
CA THR A 130 5.39 0.97 -2.00
C THR A 130 5.08 -0.48 -1.64
N ALA A 131 3.82 -0.91 -1.72
CA ALA A 131 3.45 -2.32 -1.60
C ALA A 131 4.13 -3.17 -2.68
N PHE A 132 4.16 -2.70 -3.93
CA PHE A 132 4.83 -3.40 -5.03
C PHE A 132 6.34 -3.52 -4.82
N LEU A 133 7.00 -2.42 -4.39
CA LEU A 133 8.43 -2.45 -4.06
C LEU A 133 8.74 -3.42 -2.92
N LEU A 134 7.94 -3.42 -1.86
CA LEU A 134 8.09 -4.34 -0.73
C LEU A 134 7.87 -5.80 -1.14
N LEU A 135 6.88 -6.08 -1.99
CA LEU A 135 6.63 -7.41 -2.51
C LEU A 135 7.83 -7.91 -3.32
N MET A 136 8.38 -7.08 -4.21
CA MET A 136 9.57 -7.42 -4.99
C MET A 136 10.81 -7.64 -4.10
N THR A 137 11.04 -6.79 -3.09
CA THR A 137 12.18 -6.96 -2.18
C THR A 137 12.04 -8.22 -1.33
N TYR A 138 10.84 -8.52 -0.79
CA TYR A 138 10.60 -9.73 -0.01
C TYR A 138 10.73 -11.00 -0.87
N TYR A 139 10.22 -10.97 -2.10
CA TYR A 139 10.39 -12.08 -3.04
C TYR A 139 11.87 -12.31 -3.39
N TRP A 140 12.63 -11.23 -3.60
CA TRP A 140 14.07 -11.32 -3.81
C TRP A 140 14.80 -11.93 -2.62
N ILE A 141 14.48 -11.48 -1.40
CA ILE A 141 15.05 -12.02 -0.16
C ILE A 141 14.74 -13.51 -0.02
N TYR A 142 13.48 -13.90 -0.27
CA TYR A 142 13.05 -15.29 -0.27
C TYR A 142 13.91 -16.13 -1.23
N CYS A 143 14.05 -15.71 -2.50
CA CYS A 143 14.88 -16.45 -3.46
C CYS A 143 16.39 -16.45 -3.14
N ALA A 144 16.90 -15.42 -2.45
CA ALA A 144 18.31 -15.32 -2.09
C ALA A 144 18.67 -16.20 -0.88
N VAL A 145 17.75 -16.34 0.07
CA VAL A 145 17.96 -17.10 1.31
C VAL A 145 17.63 -18.58 1.14
N THR A 146 16.63 -18.94 0.33
CA THR A 146 16.21 -20.32 0.15
C THR A 146 17.18 -21.10 -0.75
N PRO A 147 17.81 -22.19 -0.26
CA PRO A 147 18.65 -23.04 -1.10
C PRO A 147 17.80 -23.75 -2.17
N LYS A 148 18.36 -23.89 -3.38
CA LYS A 148 17.65 -24.44 -4.56
C LYS A 148 17.04 -25.84 -4.34
N GLN A 149 17.56 -26.58 -3.38
CA GLN A 149 17.13 -27.95 -3.03
C GLN A 149 15.78 -27.97 -2.30
N CYS A 150 15.45 -26.90 -1.56
CA CYS A 150 14.22 -26.80 -0.75
C CYS A 150 13.19 -25.81 -1.35
N LEU A 151 13.47 -25.26 -2.54
CA LEU A 151 12.60 -24.29 -3.19
C LEU A 151 11.50 -25.02 -3.96
N ALA A 152 10.24 -24.86 -3.53
CA ALA A 152 9.12 -25.48 -4.21
C ALA A 152 8.99 -24.95 -5.65
N PRO A 153 8.75 -25.82 -6.65
CA PRO A 153 8.78 -25.44 -8.06
C PRO A 153 7.64 -24.46 -8.42
N GLY A 154 7.93 -23.57 -9.38
CA GLY A 154 6.92 -22.68 -9.98
C GLY A 154 6.45 -21.51 -9.10
N GLN A 155 7.25 -21.05 -8.14
CA GLN A 155 6.92 -19.90 -7.26
C GLN A 155 6.44 -18.67 -8.04
N TRP A 156 7.07 -18.37 -9.18
CA TRP A 156 6.69 -17.23 -10.00
C TRP A 156 5.29 -17.37 -10.62
N GLN A 157 4.95 -18.58 -11.11
CA GLN A 157 3.62 -18.85 -11.67
C GLN A 157 2.55 -18.82 -10.58
N LYS A 158 2.87 -19.34 -9.39
CA LYS A 158 1.98 -19.22 -8.24
C LYS A 158 1.76 -17.75 -7.90
N LEU A 159 2.82 -16.95 -7.79
CA LEU A 159 2.74 -15.52 -7.46
C LEU A 159 1.87 -14.77 -8.46
N MET A 160 2.07 -15.01 -9.76
CA MET A 160 1.22 -14.44 -10.81
C MET A 160 -0.23 -14.94 -10.67
N GLY A 161 -0.44 -16.24 -10.43
CA GLY A 161 -1.76 -16.80 -10.21
C GLY A 161 -2.51 -16.15 -9.04
N GLY A 162 -1.83 -15.88 -7.92
CA GLY A 162 -2.42 -15.24 -6.74
C GLY A 162 -2.67 -13.74 -6.88
N ILE A 163 -2.01 -13.05 -7.82
CA ILE A 163 -2.22 -11.62 -8.08
C ILE A 163 -3.44 -11.38 -9.00
N PHE A 164 -3.77 -12.34 -9.87
CA PHE A 164 -4.79 -12.20 -10.92
C PHE A 164 -6.11 -12.94 -10.64
N LEU A 165 -6.28 -13.52 -9.45
CA LEU A 165 -7.48 -14.23 -8.99
C LEU A 165 -8.18 -13.44 -7.88
#